data_AF-A0A316IDJ4-F1
#
_entry.id   AF-A0A316IDJ4-F1
#
_cell.length_a   1.000
_cell.length_b   1.000
_cell.length_c   1.000
_cell.angle_alpha   90.00
_cell.angle_beta   90.00
_cell.angle_gamma   90.00
#
_symmetry.space_group_name_H-M   'P 1'
#
loop_
_entity.id
_entity.type
_entity.pdbx_description
1 polymer ?
#
loop_
_entity_poly.entity_id
_entity_poly.type
_entity_poly.pdbx_seq_one_letter_code
_entity_poly.pdbx_strand_id
1 'polypeptide(L)'
;MWDAHALPSVQVSSSVTVTWGHGIDGLPEFPGDAVRPQDLGGKLFLQICGDDAGAVRDAAARLRPEGRLRWREQGFCNSDRTNVLGFRDGIVVPKTPAEFEQEVWRPDGSTIAVVRRIKLDVAGFAALPVGEQERIFGRRKRDAVPLSGGDEVDLSAKTPDGEYVIPADAHVRRAHPLTAGAGLMLRRSYNYAEGLLFISYQRELKTFVNTMYRMTEGDALLRYATTTSSAAFRIPPLN
;
A
#
# COMPACT_ATOMS: atom_id res chain seq x y z
N MET A 1 3.85 -11.91 -9.82
CA MET A 1 2.56 -12.13 -9.12
C MET A 1 2.92 -12.46 -7.69
N TRP A 2 2.30 -11.84 -6.68
CA TRP A 2 2.74 -11.94 -5.28
C TRP A 2 3.00 -13.39 -4.88
N ASP A 3 4.28 -13.73 -4.65
CA ASP A 3 4.64 -15.01 -4.08
C ASP A 3 4.08 -15.04 -2.66
N ALA A 4 3.19 -15.99 -2.36
CA ALA A 4 2.63 -16.18 -1.02
C ALA A 4 3.72 -16.44 0.03
N HIS A 5 4.93 -16.81 -0.41
CA HIS A 5 6.11 -17.02 0.42
C HIS A 5 6.94 -15.75 0.67
N ALA A 6 6.58 -14.60 0.09
CA ALA A 6 7.37 -13.38 0.20
C ALA A 6 7.29 -12.68 1.57
N LEU A 7 6.51 -13.17 2.52
CA LEU A 7 6.40 -12.62 3.87
C LEU A 7 6.42 -13.73 4.93
N PRO A 8 7.00 -13.48 6.12
CA PRO A 8 6.84 -14.35 7.27
C PRO A 8 5.35 -14.56 7.59
N SER A 9 4.83 -15.75 7.27
CA SER A 9 3.44 -16.13 7.55
C SER A 9 3.34 -17.59 8.03
N VAL A 10 2.46 -17.81 9.01
CA VAL A 10 2.15 -19.15 9.54
C VAL A 10 0.87 -19.63 8.89
N GLN A 11 0.90 -20.85 8.34
CA GLN A 11 -0.31 -21.50 7.83
C GLN A 11 -1.15 -22.03 9.00
N VAL A 12 -2.38 -21.53 9.15
CA VAL A 12 -3.29 -21.91 10.25
C VAL A 12 -4.44 -22.80 9.79
N SER A 13 -4.62 -22.96 8.47
CA SER A 13 -5.47 -23.96 7.84
C SER A 13 -4.98 -24.25 6.42
N SER A 14 -5.62 -25.16 5.69
CA SER A 14 -5.28 -25.45 4.29
C SER A 14 -5.35 -24.23 3.36
N SER A 15 -6.12 -23.20 3.72
CA SER A 15 -6.39 -22.03 2.87
C SER A 15 -6.13 -20.68 3.55
N VAL A 16 -5.63 -20.67 4.79
CA VAL A 16 -5.44 -19.43 5.57
C VAL A 16 -4.02 -19.32 6.11
N THR A 17 -3.41 -18.16 5.87
CA THR A 17 -2.13 -17.75 6.43
C THR A 17 -2.29 -16.55 7.35
N VAL A 18 -1.38 -16.44 8.32
CA VAL A 18 -1.33 -15.34 9.28
C VAL A 18 0.07 -14.77 9.33
N THR A 19 0.21 -13.49 8.99
CA THR A 19 1.39 -12.68 9.30
C THR A 19 1.11 -11.88 10.56
N TRP A 20 2.10 -11.78 11.45
CA TRP A 20 1.95 -11.08 12.71
C TRP A 20 3.16 -10.20 13.01
N GLY A 21 2.99 -9.20 13.87
CA GLY A 21 4.11 -8.34 14.26
C GLY A 21 3.82 -7.45 15.46
N HIS A 22 4.86 -6.83 15.99
CA HIS A 22 4.79 -5.96 17.15
C HIS A 22 4.72 -4.49 16.74
N GLY A 23 3.93 -3.70 17.47
CA GLY A 23 3.86 -2.26 17.27
C GLY A 23 5.21 -1.59 17.45
N ILE A 24 5.51 -0.62 16.59
CA ILE A 24 6.69 0.24 16.72
C ILE A 24 6.29 1.71 16.65
N ASP A 25 7.07 2.54 17.32
CA ASP A 25 6.92 3.99 17.29
C ASP A 25 7.65 4.62 16.08
N GLY A 26 7.50 5.93 15.91
CA GLY A 26 8.25 6.72 14.93
C GLY A 26 7.55 6.92 13.58
N LEU A 27 6.35 6.40 13.37
CA LEU A 27 5.50 6.77 12.23
C LEU A 27 4.86 8.14 12.52
N PRO A 28 5.17 9.20 11.76
CA PRO A 28 4.59 10.51 12.00
C PRO A 28 3.13 10.57 11.52
N GLU A 29 2.43 11.59 11.99
CA GLU A 29 1.17 12.03 11.38
C GLU A 29 1.46 12.82 10.10
N PHE A 30 0.61 12.66 9.09
CA PHE A 30 0.79 13.32 7.80
C PHE A 30 -0.33 14.34 7.54
N PRO A 31 -0.06 15.45 6.84
CA PRO A 31 -1.09 16.38 6.42
C PRO A 31 -2.24 15.68 5.67
N GLY A 32 -3.48 16.01 6.03
CA GLY A 32 -4.69 15.40 5.43
C GLY A 32 -5.16 14.11 6.11
N ASP A 33 -4.42 13.58 7.09
CA ASP A 33 -4.89 12.49 7.92
C ASP A 33 -6.06 12.92 8.84
N ALA A 34 -7.02 12.02 9.03
CA ALA A 34 -8.13 12.16 9.96
C ALA A 34 -8.22 10.93 10.89
N VAL A 35 -7.09 10.60 11.52
CA VAL A 35 -6.95 9.41 12.39
C VAL A 35 -7.40 9.74 13.81
N ARG A 36 -8.39 9.02 14.32
CA ARG A 36 -8.83 9.16 15.72
C ARG A 36 -7.89 8.40 16.66
N PRO A 37 -7.74 8.79 17.93
CA PRO A 37 -6.84 8.11 18.87
C PRO A 37 -7.07 6.61 19.03
N GLN A 38 -8.30 6.11 18.89
CA GLN A 38 -8.61 4.68 18.93
C GLN A 38 -8.19 3.91 17.67
N ASP A 39 -8.02 4.59 16.54
CA ASP A 39 -7.68 4.03 15.23
C ASP A 39 -6.16 4.16 14.92
N LEU A 40 -5.38 4.80 15.80
CA LEU A 40 -3.93 5.02 15.65
C LEU A 40 -3.10 3.91 16.29
N GLY A 41 -2.15 3.30 15.58
CA GLY A 41 -1.19 2.34 16.16
C GLY A 41 -1.82 1.02 16.61
N GLY A 42 -1.12 0.33 17.51
CA GLY A 42 -1.50 -0.97 18.07
C GLY A 42 -0.26 -1.72 18.56
N LYS A 43 -0.38 -2.58 19.57
CA LYS A 43 0.76 -3.35 20.11
C LYS A 43 1.04 -4.65 19.34
N LEU A 44 0.00 -5.22 18.73
CA LEU A 44 0.05 -6.46 17.97
C LEU A 44 -0.69 -6.26 16.65
N PHE A 45 -0.09 -6.74 15.58
CA PHE A 45 -0.66 -6.79 14.24
C PHE A 45 -0.93 -8.25 13.85
N LEU A 46 -2.07 -8.48 13.21
CA LEU A 46 -2.43 -9.74 12.57
C LEU A 46 -2.99 -9.44 11.18
N GLN A 47 -2.30 -9.90 10.13
CA GLN A 47 -2.83 -9.98 8.76
C GLN A 47 -3.22 -11.42 8.49
N ILE A 48 -4.52 -11.66 8.35
CA ILE A 48 -5.11 -12.98 8.09
C ILE A 48 -5.58 -13.00 6.64
N CYS A 49 -5.04 -13.91 5.84
CA CYS A 49 -5.28 -13.96 4.40
C CYS A 49 -5.67 -15.37 3.96
N GLY A 50 -6.54 -15.45 2.96
CA GLY A 50 -6.96 -16.69 2.33
C GLY A 50 -7.91 -16.41 1.17
N ASP A 51 -8.11 -17.40 0.30
CA ASP A 51 -8.94 -17.25 -0.90
C ASP A 51 -10.44 -17.43 -0.62
N ASP A 52 -10.79 -18.02 0.54
CA ASP A 52 -12.17 -18.13 1.01
C ASP A 52 -12.47 -17.15 2.15
N ALA A 53 -13.43 -16.25 1.92
CA ALA A 53 -13.81 -15.23 2.89
C ALA A 53 -14.43 -15.83 4.17
N GLY A 54 -15.07 -17.00 4.09
CA GLY A 54 -15.58 -17.73 5.25
C GLY A 54 -14.46 -18.19 6.17
N ALA A 55 -13.48 -18.91 5.60
CA ALA A 55 -12.32 -19.44 6.30
C ALA A 55 -11.49 -18.33 6.96
N VAL A 56 -11.31 -17.19 6.28
CA VAL A 56 -10.62 -16.02 6.86
C VAL A 56 -11.39 -15.46 8.07
N ARG A 57 -12.72 -15.31 7.97
CA ARG A 57 -13.55 -14.84 9.10
C ARG A 57 -13.51 -15.80 10.28
N ASP A 58 -13.59 -17.10 10.01
CA ASP A 58 -13.54 -18.14 11.02
C ASP A 58 -12.18 -18.17 11.75
N ALA A 59 -11.08 -18.05 10.99
CA ALA A 59 -9.75 -17.93 11.56
C ALA A 59 -9.61 -16.67 12.42
N ALA A 60 -10.10 -15.52 11.95
CA ALA A 60 -10.11 -14.27 12.70
C ALA A 60 -10.97 -14.34 13.98
N ALA A 61 -12.04 -15.14 13.99
CA ALA A 61 -12.86 -15.35 15.19
C ALA A 61 -12.15 -16.21 16.25
N ARG A 62 -11.36 -17.21 15.81
CA ARG A 62 -10.59 -18.13 16.67
C ARG A 62 -9.29 -17.51 17.19
N LEU A 63 -8.60 -16.73 16.38
CA LEU A 63 -7.35 -16.06 16.75
C LEU A 63 -7.65 -14.90 17.71
N ARG A 64 -7.56 -15.19 19.01
CA ARG A 64 -7.81 -14.25 20.11
C ARG A 64 -6.55 -14.11 20.96
N PRO A 65 -5.55 -13.34 20.49
CA PRO A 65 -4.42 -13.00 21.34
C PRO A 65 -4.90 -12.26 22.59
N GLU A 66 -4.13 -12.37 23.67
CA GLU A 66 -4.42 -11.65 24.90
C GLU A 66 -4.42 -10.13 24.65
N GLY A 67 -5.44 -9.45 25.17
CA GLY A 67 -5.60 -8.00 25.05
C GLY A 67 -6.97 -7.58 24.52
N ARG A 68 -7.08 -6.30 24.17
CA ARG A 68 -8.30 -5.69 23.63
C ARG A 68 -8.10 -5.35 22.17
N LEU A 69 -9.07 -5.73 21.32
CA LEU A 69 -9.10 -5.32 19.92
C LEU A 69 -9.10 -3.79 19.83
N ARG A 70 -8.11 -3.23 19.12
CA ARG A 70 -7.98 -1.78 18.94
C ARG A 70 -8.81 -1.30 17.76
N TRP A 71 -8.55 -1.86 16.59
CA TRP A 71 -9.35 -1.70 15.38
C TRP A 71 -9.16 -2.93 14.49
N ARG A 72 -10.08 -3.16 13.56
CA ARG A 72 -10.07 -4.24 12.58
C ARG A 72 -10.74 -3.74 11.32
N GLU A 73 -10.24 -4.20 10.17
CA GLU A 73 -10.89 -3.97 8.88
C GLU A 73 -10.84 -5.27 8.07
N GLN A 74 -11.90 -5.55 7.32
CA GLN A 74 -11.94 -6.67 6.39
C GLN A 74 -11.74 -6.16 4.97
N GLY A 75 -10.74 -6.70 4.28
CA GLY A 75 -10.46 -6.36 2.88
C GLY A 75 -10.67 -7.52 1.91
N PHE A 76 -10.63 -7.19 0.62
CA PHE A 76 -10.70 -8.11 -0.50
C PHE A 76 -9.73 -7.69 -1.62
N CYS A 77 -9.48 -8.57 -2.58
CA CYS A 77 -8.69 -8.28 -3.76
C CYS A 77 -9.48 -8.69 -5.00
N ASN A 78 -9.47 -7.86 -6.03
CA ASN A 78 -9.97 -8.26 -7.34
C ASN A 78 -8.96 -9.20 -8.02
N SER A 79 -9.44 -10.10 -8.88
CA SER A 79 -8.60 -11.06 -9.60
C SER A 79 -7.55 -10.38 -10.49
N ASP A 80 -7.91 -9.23 -11.08
CA ASP A 80 -7.04 -8.38 -11.90
C ASP A 80 -6.18 -7.40 -11.09
N ARG A 81 -6.28 -7.43 -9.75
CA ARG A 81 -5.57 -6.55 -8.81
C ARG A 81 -5.92 -5.06 -8.96
N THR A 82 -7.09 -4.75 -9.50
CA THR A 82 -7.60 -3.38 -9.49
C THR A 82 -8.02 -2.93 -8.09
N ASN A 83 -7.77 -1.67 -7.78
CA ASN A 83 -8.33 -1.02 -6.60
C ASN A 83 -9.77 -0.54 -6.86
N VAL A 84 -10.45 -0.04 -5.83
CA VAL A 84 -11.83 0.49 -5.96
C VAL A 84 -11.97 1.71 -6.88
N LEU A 85 -10.86 2.37 -7.25
CA LEU A 85 -10.85 3.44 -8.26
C LEU A 85 -10.70 2.90 -9.68
N GLY A 86 -10.52 1.58 -9.84
CA GLY A 86 -10.37 0.88 -11.11
C GLY A 86 -8.97 0.92 -11.71
N PHE A 87 -7.94 1.22 -10.91
CA PHE A 87 -6.54 1.21 -11.33
C PHE A 87 -5.82 -0.03 -10.79
N ARG A 88 -4.94 -0.62 -11.60
CA ARG A 88 -4.12 -1.76 -11.18
C ARG A 88 -3.14 -1.34 -10.08
N ASP A 89 -3.17 -2.04 -8.97
CA ASP A 89 -2.27 -1.82 -7.83
C ASP A 89 -1.15 -2.87 -7.78
N GLY A 90 0.04 -2.47 -7.34
CA GLY A 90 1.21 -3.33 -7.16
C GLY A 90 2.10 -3.53 -8.40
N ILE A 91 2.17 -2.54 -9.31
CA ILE A 91 2.99 -2.63 -10.55
C ILE A 91 4.49 -2.49 -10.25
N VAL A 92 4.86 -1.39 -9.59
CA VAL A 92 6.24 -1.09 -9.18
C VAL A 92 6.38 -1.49 -7.71
N VAL A 93 7.08 -2.61 -7.49
CA VAL A 93 7.41 -3.27 -6.22
C VAL A 93 8.70 -4.08 -6.41
N PRO A 94 9.42 -4.46 -5.34
CA PRO A 94 10.51 -5.45 -5.45
C PRO A 94 10.04 -6.75 -6.10
N LYS A 95 10.83 -7.31 -7.02
CA LYS A 95 10.50 -8.52 -7.81
C LYS A 95 11.55 -9.62 -7.68
N THR A 96 12.81 -9.27 -7.48
CA THR A 96 13.94 -10.21 -7.41
C THR A 96 14.42 -10.45 -5.99
N PRO A 97 15.04 -11.60 -5.67
CA PRO A 97 15.62 -11.84 -4.35
C PRO A 97 16.59 -10.74 -3.90
N ALA A 98 17.40 -10.20 -4.83
CA ALA A 98 18.31 -9.10 -4.54
C ALA A 98 17.58 -7.80 -4.17
N GLU A 99 16.50 -7.44 -4.88
CA GLU A 99 15.67 -6.29 -4.52
C GLU A 99 14.98 -6.49 -3.17
N PHE A 100 14.51 -7.70 -2.87
CA PHE A 100 13.94 -8.00 -1.56
C PHE A 100 14.98 -7.89 -0.44
N GLU A 101 16.17 -8.45 -0.65
CA GLU A 101 17.29 -8.37 0.29
C GLU A 101 17.78 -6.94 0.48
N GLN A 102 17.57 -6.03 -0.49
CA GLN A 102 17.94 -4.62 -0.38
C GLN A 102 16.82 -3.76 0.25
N GLU A 103 15.58 -3.97 -0.20
CA GLU A 103 14.49 -3.01 0.01
C GLU A 103 13.48 -3.45 1.10
N VAL A 104 13.38 -4.76 1.38
CA VAL A 104 12.33 -5.32 2.26
C VAL A 104 12.89 -5.91 3.55
N TRP A 105 13.93 -6.74 3.44
CA TRP A 105 14.46 -7.50 4.57
C TRP A 105 15.47 -6.71 5.38
N ARG A 106 15.44 -6.87 6.69
CA ARG A 106 16.50 -6.41 7.59
C ARG A 106 17.52 -7.53 7.79
N PRO A 107 18.76 -7.22 8.25
CA PRO A 107 19.78 -8.26 8.47
C PRO A 107 19.36 -9.38 9.43
N ASP A 108 18.40 -9.11 10.31
CA ASP A 108 17.82 -10.07 11.26
C ASP A 108 16.63 -10.87 10.68
N GLY A 109 16.36 -10.76 9.38
CA GLY A 109 15.24 -11.40 8.68
C GLY A 109 13.87 -10.76 8.94
N SER A 110 13.78 -9.68 9.74
CA SER A 110 12.53 -8.95 9.97
C SER A 110 12.23 -7.94 8.86
N THR A 111 11.00 -7.43 8.82
CA THR A 111 10.61 -6.30 7.96
C THR A 111 9.73 -5.31 8.72
N ILE A 112 9.64 -4.07 8.24
CA ILE A 112 8.74 -3.05 8.79
C ILE A 112 7.48 -3.01 7.95
N ALA A 113 6.34 -3.26 8.57
CA ALA A 113 5.02 -3.06 7.98
C ALA A 113 4.48 -1.68 8.32
N VAL A 114 3.91 -0.97 7.35
CA VAL A 114 3.05 0.20 7.58
C VAL A 114 1.65 -0.13 7.07
N VAL A 115 0.65 0.14 7.91
CA VAL A 115 -0.76 -0.11 7.61
C VAL A 115 -1.52 1.20 7.67
N ARG A 116 -2.28 1.50 6.62
CA ARG A 116 -3.15 2.67 6.54
C ARG A 116 -4.53 2.29 6.03
N ARG A 117 -5.58 2.62 6.78
CA ARG A 117 -6.96 2.57 6.28
C ARG A 117 -7.25 3.89 5.59
N ILE A 118 -7.31 3.86 4.26
CA ILE A 118 -7.51 5.03 3.43
C ILE A 118 -8.95 5.01 2.92
N LYS A 119 -9.77 5.96 3.38
CA LYS A 119 -11.09 6.21 2.81
C LYS A 119 -10.91 6.93 1.48
N LEU A 120 -11.59 6.47 0.44
CA LEU A 120 -11.50 7.04 -0.89
C LEU A 120 -12.83 7.67 -1.28
N ASP A 121 -12.80 8.88 -1.83
CA ASP A 121 -13.95 9.49 -2.49
C ASP A 121 -14.14 8.87 -3.88
N VAL A 122 -14.67 7.65 -3.90
CA VAL A 122 -14.86 6.87 -5.13
C VAL A 122 -15.84 7.57 -6.07
N ALA A 123 -16.91 8.17 -5.54
CA ALA A 123 -17.92 8.84 -6.35
C ALA A 123 -17.38 10.12 -6.99
N GLY A 124 -16.72 10.98 -6.21
CA GLY A 124 -16.11 12.20 -6.72
C GLY A 124 -14.99 11.92 -7.73
N PHE A 125 -14.18 10.89 -7.49
CA PHE A 125 -13.14 10.47 -8.44
C PHE A 125 -13.73 9.90 -9.74
N ALA A 126 -14.77 9.06 -9.64
CA ALA A 126 -15.41 8.44 -10.80
C ALA A 126 -16.14 9.45 -11.70
N ALA A 127 -16.53 10.61 -11.16
CA ALA A 127 -17.16 11.69 -11.92
C ALA A 127 -16.19 12.42 -12.88
N LEU A 128 -14.87 12.28 -12.69
CA LEU A 128 -13.87 12.86 -13.58
C LEU A 128 -13.86 12.15 -14.95
N PRO A 129 -13.58 12.86 -16.06
CA PRO A 129 -13.25 12.22 -17.33
C PRO A 129 -12.10 11.23 -17.17
N VAL A 130 -12.13 10.10 -17.87
CA VAL A 130 -11.10 9.05 -17.74
C VAL A 130 -9.68 9.59 -17.97
N GLY A 131 -9.50 10.48 -18.95
CA GLY A 131 -8.19 11.11 -19.18
C GLY A 131 -7.66 11.89 -17.99
N GLU A 132 -8.53 12.52 -17.19
CA GLU A 132 -8.13 13.22 -15.97
C GLU A 132 -7.78 12.23 -14.85
N GLN A 133 -8.56 11.15 -14.70
CA GLN A 133 -8.23 10.06 -13.78
C GLN A 133 -6.85 9.47 -14.09
N GLU A 134 -6.57 9.22 -15.37
CA GLU A 134 -5.30 8.69 -15.84
C GLU A 134 -4.14 9.66 -15.61
N ARG A 135 -4.37 10.98 -15.76
CA ARG A 135 -3.38 12.02 -15.43
C ARG A 135 -3.07 12.09 -13.94
N ILE A 136 -4.08 11.99 -13.08
CA ILE A 136 -3.91 11.91 -11.62
C ILE A 136 -3.04 10.71 -11.24
N PHE A 137 -3.27 9.55 -11.86
CA PHE A 137 -2.45 8.36 -11.59
C PHE A 137 -1.08 8.42 -12.29
N GLY A 138 -1.00 8.91 -13.51
CA GLY A 138 0.14 8.82 -14.43
C GLY A 138 0.23 7.49 -15.21
N ARG A 139 -0.86 6.70 -15.23
CA ARG A 139 -0.99 5.44 -15.96
C ARG A 139 -2.37 5.34 -16.59
N ARG A 140 -2.47 4.62 -17.69
CA ARG A 140 -3.76 4.30 -18.31
C ARG A 140 -4.57 3.37 -17.43
N LYS A 141 -5.87 3.62 -17.31
CA LYS A 141 -6.76 2.87 -16.44
C LYS A 141 -6.98 1.45 -16.95
N ARG A 142 -7.16 1.32 -18.26
CA ARG A 142 -7.50 0.05 -18.94
C ARG A 142 -6.40 -1.01 -18.84
N ASP A 143 -5.15 -0.60 -19.07
CA ASP A 143 -4.03 -1.54 -19.26
C ASP A 143 -2.81 -1.23 -18.38
N ALA A 144 -2.91 -0.22 -17.52
CA ALA A 144 -1.87 0.18 -16.58
C ALA A 144 -0.55 0.64 -17.20
N VAL A 145 -0.48 0.82 -18.52
CA VAL A 145 0.70 1.35 -19.21
C VAL A 145 0.95 2.79 -18.75
N PRO A 146 2.21 3.20 -18.46
CA PRO A 146 2.55 4.60 -18.17
C PRO A 146 2.02 5.54 -19.26
N LEU A 147 1.61 6.75 -18.89
CA LEU A 147 1.24 7.74 -19.91
C LEU A 147 2.41 8.10 -20.83
N SER A 148 3.66 7.93 -20.36
CA SER A 148 4.88 8.04 -21.16
C SER A 148 5.05 6.92 -22.22
N GLY A 149 4.22 5.88 -22.19
CA GLY A 149 4.43 4.66 -22.95
C GLY A 149 5.52 3.75 -22.34
N GLY A 150 5.77 2.62 -23.00
CA GLY A 150 6.73 1.61 -22.55
C GLY A 150 6.26 0.82 -21.32
N ASP A 151 7.18 0.08 -20.71
CA ASP A 151 6.90 -0.73 -19.51
C ASP A 151 7.11 0.07 -18.22
N GLU A 152 8.13 0.93 -18.21
CA GLU A 152 8.54 1.75 -17.08
C GLU A 152 8.15 3.23 -17.26
N VAL A 153 7.95 3.93 -16.13
CA VAL A 153 7.57 5.34 -16.14
C VAL A 153 8.77 6.20 -16.53
N ASP A 154 8.69 6.90 -17.65
CA ASP A 154 9.68 7.92 -18.01
C ASP A 154 9.25 9.28 -17.44
N LEU A 155 9.91 9.68 -16.36
CA LEU A 155 9.66 10.96 -15.68
C LEU A 155 10.22 12.18 -16.45
N SER A 156 11.07 11.95 -17.45
CA SER A 156 11.68 12.99 -18.28
C SER A 156 10.92 13.24 -19.58
N ALA A 157 10.03 12.32 -19.99
CA ALA A 157 9.22 12.44 -21.18
C ALA A 157 8.40 13.74 -21.20
N LYS A 158 8.48 14.45 -22.33
CA LYS A 158 7.81 15.72 -22.57
C LYS A 158 6.98 15.71 -23.84
N THR A 159 5.89 16.48 -23.85
CA THR A 159 5.13 16.81 -25.05
C THR A 159 5.94 17.76 -25.94
N PRO A 160 5.55 17.96 -27.22
CA PRO A 160 6.18 18.95 -28.09
C PRO A 160 6.19 20.38 -27.52
N ASP A 161 5.18 20.72 -26.70
CA ASP A 161 5.05 22.02 -26.04
C ASP A 161 5.93 22.16 -24.78
N GLY A 162 6.68 21.11 -24.42
CA GLY A 162 7.64 21.12 -23.30
C GLY A 162 7.08 20.70 -21.94
N GLU A 163 5.78 20.39 -21.87
CA GLU A 163 5.09 19.89 -20.69
C GLU A 163 5.44 18.43 -20.41
N TYR A 164 5.44 18.01 -19.14
CA TYR A 164 5.68 16.61 -18.82
C TYR A 164 4.51 15.71 -19.24
N VAL A 165 4.82 14.59 -19.89
CA VAL A 165 3.81 13.58 -20.25
C VAL A 165 3.20 12.94 -19.01
N ILE A 166 4.03 12.66 -17.99
CA ILE A 166 3.57 12.32 -16.64
C ILE A 166 3.45 13.64 -15.85
N PRO A 167 2.25 14.10 -15.48
CA PRO A 167 2.08 15.37 -14.76
C PRO A 167 2.94 15.48 -13.49
N ALA A 168 3.31 16.71 -13.12
CA ALA A 168 4.19 16.98 -11.97
C ALA A 168 3.59 16.52 -10.62
N ASP A 169 2.26 16.51 -10.53
CA ASP A 169 1.44 16.10 -9.39
C ASP A 169 0.88 14.68 -9.52
N ALA A 170 1.21 13.94 -10.59
CA ALA A 170 0.73 12.57 -10.79
C ALA A 170 1.25 11.63 -9.70
N HIS A 171 0.38 10.76 -9.19
CA HIS A 171 0.65 9.85 -8.09
C HIS A 171 1.92 9.00 -8.32
N VAL A 172 2.06 8.38 -9.50
CA VAL A 172 3.26 7.58 -9.81
C VAL A 172 4.54 8.41 -9.83
N ARG A 173 4.49 9.70 -10.19
CA ARG A 173 5.65 10.60 -10.14
C ARG A 173 5.96 10.97 -8.71
N ARG A 174 4.97 11.29 -7.87
CA ARG A 174 5.20 11.70 -6.48
C ARG A 174 5.69 10.53 -5.61
N ALA A 175 5.22 9.32 -5.90
CA ALA A 175 5.61 8.11 -5.19
C ALA A 175 6.87 7.43 -5.77
N HIS A 176 7.45 7.94 -6.87
CA HIS A 176 8.58 7.30 -7.53
C HIS A 176 9.85 7.35 -6.65
N PRO A 177 10.66 6.27 -6.58
CA PRO A 177 11.91 6.26 -5.80
C PRO A 177 12.83 7.47 -6.06
N LEU A 178 13.04 7.80 -7.34
CA LEU A 178 13.89 8.93 -7.76
C LEU A 178 13.41 10.30 -7.25
N THR A 179 12.10 10.51 -7.13
CA THR A 179 11.54 11.80 -6.71
C THR A 179 11.28 11.86 -5.21
N ALA A 180 11.01 10.71 -4.58
CA ALA A 180 10.83 10.57 -3.15
C ALA A 180 12.16 10.53 -2.38
N GLY A 181 13.29 10.26 -3.05
CA GLY A 181 14.57 10.04 -2.38
C GLY A 181 14.50 8.84 -1.44
N ALA A 182 13.75 7.82 -1.83
CA ALA A 182 13.43 6.64 -1.04
C ALA A 182 13.54 5.39 -1.90
N GLY A 183 13.83 4.25 -1.25
CA GLY A 183 13.84 2.95 -1.90
C GLY A 183 12.45 2.46 -2.31
N LEU A 184 12.38 1.22 -2.77
CA LEU A 184 11.11 0.57 -3.04
C LEU A 184 10.45 0.10 -1.75
N MET A 185 9.13 -0.01 -1.78
CA MET A 185 8.37 -0.72 -0.75
C MET A 185 7.49 -1.78 -1.41
N LEU A 186 7.31 -2.86 -0.68
CA LEU A 186 6.48 -3.97 -1.09
C LEU A 186 5.01 -3.67 -0.73
N ARG A 187 4.22 -3.20 -1.70
CA ARG A 187 2.81 -2.78 -1.46
C ARG A 187 1.83 -3.94 -1.65
N ARG A 188 1.29 -4.45 -0.55
CA ARG A 188 0.32 -5.56 -0.51
C ARG A 188 -1.05 -5.09 0.00
N SER A 189 -1.64 -4.15 -0.72
CA SER A 189 -2.91 -3.53 -0.37
C SER A 189 -4.13 -4.41 -0.66
N TYR A 190 -5.24 -4.10 0.02
CA TYR A 190 -6.55 -4.74 -0.15
C TYR A 190 -7.63 -3.66 -0.28
N ASN A 191 -8.63 -3.88 -1.12
CA ASN A 191 -9.83 -3.05 -1.15
C ASN A 191 -10.67 -3.31 0.12
N TYR A 192 -11.43 -2.32 0.57
CA TYR A 192 -12.53 -2.52 1.53
C TYR A 192 -13.72 -1.64 1.14
N ALA A 193 -14.83 -1.75 1.86
CA ALA A 193 -16.10 -1.11 1.49
C ALA A 193 -16.00 0.38 1.17
N GLU A 194 -15.14 1.13 1.88
CA GLU A 194 -14.99 2.59 1.70
C GLU A 194 -13.67 3.02 1.07
N GLY A 195 -12.81 2.09 0.61
CA GLY A 195 -11.52 2.48 0.05
C GLY A 195 -10.46 1.40 -0.01
N LEU A 196 -9.24 1.76 0.40
CA LEU A 196 -8.05 0.91 0.37
C LEU A 196 -7.45 0.70 1.76
N LEU A 197 -7.23 -0.55 2.13
CA LEU A 197 -6.29 -0.96 3.16
C LEU A 197 -4.90 -1.01 2.53
N PHE A 198 -4.16 0.09 2.64
CA PHE A 198 -2.78 0.13 2.21
C PHE A 198 -1.92 -0.59 3.23
N ILE A 199 -1.15 -1.57 2.77
CA ILE A 199 -0.16 -2.27 3.58
C ILE A 199 1.13 -2.29 2.78
N SER A 200 2.22 -1.76 3.34
CA SER A 200 3.55 -1.85 2.76
C SER A 200 4.52 -2.56 3.68
N TYR A 201 5.52 -3.22 3.08
CA TYR A 201 6.65 -3.82 3.77
C TYR A 201 7.95 -3.24 3.23
N GLN A 202 8.86 -2.86 4.12
CA GLN A 202 10.12 -2.22 3.78
C GLN A 202 11.19 -2.47 4.85
N ARG A 203 12.48 -2.39 4.46
CA ARG A 203 13.62 -2.57 5.37
C ARG A 203 13.62 -1.56 6.51
N GLU A 204 13.29 -0.32 6.19
CA GLU A 204 13.33 0.81 7.11
C GLU A 204 12.06 1.66 7.00
N LEU A 205 11.56 2.15 8.14
CA LEU A 205 10.37 3.00 8.19
C LEU A 205 10.52 4.26 7.33
N LYS A 206 11.74 4.80 7.22
CA LYS A 206 12.04 6.01 6.43
C LYS A 206 11.62 5.90 4.96
N THR A 207 11.62 4.70 4.38
CA THR A 207 11.18 4.50 2.99
C THR A 207 9.73 4.92 2.82
N PHE A 208 8.83 4.45 3.70
CA PHE A 208 7.43 4.86 3.68
C PHE A 208 7.27 6.36 3.99
N VAL A 209 7.97 6.84 5.02
CA VAL A 209 7.85 8.23 5.51
C VAL A 209 8.28 9.24 4.46
N ASN A 210 9.42 9.04 3.80
CA ASN A 210 9.93 9.94 2.76
C ASN A 210 9.01 9.95 1.54
N THR A 211 8.53 8.78 1.09
CA THR A 211 7.55 8.69 0.01
C THR A 211 6.27 9.43 0.35
N MET A 212 5.73 9.26 1.56
CA MET A 212 4.52 9.98 1.97
C MET A 212 4.73 11.48 2.06
N TYR A 213 5.84 11.97 2.62
CA TYR A 213 6.11 13.40 2.66
C TYR A 213 6.16 13.98 1.24
N ARG A 214 6.83 13.30 0.31
CA ARG A 214 6.85 13.70 -1.09
C ARG A 214 5.47 13.72 -1.72
N MET A 215 4.58 12.79 -1.37
CA MET A 215 3.20 12.80 -1.84
C MET A 215 2.40 13.96 -1.21
N THR A 216 2.53 14.22 0.09
CA THR A 216 1.77 15.28 0.79
C THR A 216 2.08 16.70 0.30
N GLU A 217 3.25 16.90 -0.31
CA GLU A 217 3.64 18.16 -0.94
C GLU A 217 2.83 18.52 -2.21
N GLY A 218 2.02 17.62 -2.77
CA GLY A 218 1.16 17.97 -3.91
C GLY A 218 0.67 16.83 -4.81
N ASP A 219 0.55 15.61 -4.31
CA ASP A 219 -0.05 14.50 -5.05
C ASP A 219 -1.55 14.74 -5.29
N ALA A 220 -1.96 14.73 -6.55
CA ALA A 220 -3.35 14.97 -6.94
C ALA A 220 -4.31 13.90 -6.42
N LEU A 221 -3.86 12.65 -6.23
CA LEU A 221 -4.69 11.57 -5.72
C LEU A 221 -5.10 11.80 -4.25
N LEU A 222 -4.28 12.51 -3.48
CA LEU A 222 -4.57 12.79 -2.07
C LEU A 222 -5.80 13.69 -1.87
N ARG A 223 -6.27 14.38 -2.92
CA ARG A 223 -7.55 15.13 -2.87
C ARG A 223 -8.77 14.21 -2.71
N TYR A 224 -8.63 12.93 -3.07
CA TYR A 224 -9.67 11.91 -3.02
C TYR A 224 -9.41 10.86 -1.94
N ALA A 225 -8.42 11.07 -1.08
CA ALA A 225 -7.97 10.08 -0.11
C ALA A 225 -7.85 10.69 1.29
N THR A 226 -8.38 10.00 2.28
CA THR A 226 -8.26 10.40 3.69
C THR A 226 -7.84 9.19 4.53
N THR A 227 -6.69 9.27 5.20
CA THR A 227 -6.30 8.22 6.13
C THR A 227 -7.14 8.31 7.41
N THR A 228 -7.76 7.21 7.82
CA THR A 228 -8.60 7.12 9.03
C THR A 228 -8.06 6.16 10.09
N SER A 229 -7.03 5.38 9.76
CA SER A 229 -6.23 4.57 10.69
C SER A 229 -4.81 4.47 10.15
N SER A 230 -3.80 4.51 11.02
CA SER A 230 -2.39 4.45 10.64
C SER A 230 -1.58 3.75 11.73
N ALA A 231 -0.71 2.82 11.37
CA ALA A 231 0.12 2.10 12.32
C ALA A 231 1.39 1.54 11.64
N ALA A 232 2.46 1.39 12.42
CA ALA A 232 3.68 0.70 11.99
C ALA A 232 3.96 -0.51 12.90
N PHE A 233 4.49 -1.57 12.31
CA PHE A 233 4.79 -2.82 13.01
C PHE A 233 6.12 -3.41 12.53
N ARG A 234 6.83 -4.12 13.40
CA ARG A 234 7.95 -4.99 13.03
C ARG A 234 7.44 -6.43 12.93
N ILE A 235 7.60 -7.00 11.74
CA ILE A 235 7.26 -8.38 11.43
C ILE A 235 8.54 -9.22 11.60
N PRO A 236 8.61 -10.12 12.60
CA PRO A 236 9.77 -10.97 12.79
C PRO A 236 9.91 -12.01 11.67
N PRO A 237 11.10 -12.61 11.48
CA PRO A 237 11.22 -13.80 10.64
C PRO A 237 10.35 -14.96 11.18
N LEU A 238 10.06 -15.94 10.32
CA LEU A 238 9.54 -17.22 10.80
C LEU A 238 10.69 -17.99 11.44
N ASN A 239 10.52 -18.40 12.69
CA ASN A 239 11.39 -19.38 13.34
C ASN A 239 11.03 -20.80 12.90
#